data_AF-A0A7K2FQ28-F1
#
_entry.id   AF-A0A7K2FQ28-F1
#
_cell.length_a   1.000
_cell.length_b   1.000
_cell.length_c   1.000
_cell.angle_alpha   90.00
_cell.angle_beta   90.00
_cell.angle_gamma   90.00
#
_symmetry.space_group_name_H-M   'P 1'
#
loop_
_entity.id
_entity.type
_entity.pdbx_description
1 polymer ?
#
loop_
_entity_poly.entity_id
_entity_poly.type
_entity_poly.pdbx_seq_one_letter_code
_entity_poly.pdbx_strand_id
1 'polypeptide(L)'
;ESPTEAAERAVSRSGDRWAAVYSSGDYAEFQEALDGEYTGVGLWARRGRDGRIEVTRVRSGSPAAGAGIRRGDGLRSVDGRAVEGLPVTEVVSLLRGDAEDAAAGTPVVLGIGRGDRAWSLTLHRARLSTDPVTVTRPVPGVAVVRVAAFTKGSAEAVRDAVRRAPAGTGVVLDLRGNSGGLVTEAVSTASAFLDGGLVATYDVDGAQRALHAASGGDTARPLVVLVDGGTMSAAEMLTGALQDRGRAVVIGSRTFGKGSVQMPTDLPDGSVAELTVGHYRTPLGHAVDGRGITPDLDAGAGALERAETVLTGLGDPS
;
A
#
# COMPACT_ATOMS: atom_id res chain seq x y z
N GLU A 1 -22.89 23.42 16.25
CA GLU A 1 -22.42 22.20 15.59
C GLU A 1 -21.67 22.63 14.36
N SER A 2 -20.39 22.27 14.26
CA SER A 2 -19.62 22.52 13.04
C SER A 2 -20.05 21.56 11.91
N PRO A 3 -19.81 21.89 10.63
CA PRO A 3 -20.08 20.96 9.54
C PRO A 3 -19.35 19.61 9.70
N THR A 4 -18.09 19.61 10.17
CA THR A 4 -17.37 18.38 10.55
C THR A 4 -18.10 17.56 11.62
N GLU A 5 -18.53 18.18 12.74
CA GLU A 5 -19.25 17.48 13.81
C GLU A 5 -20.59 16.90 13.32
N ALA A 6 -21.25 17.58 12.37
CA ALA A 6 -22.46 17.08 11.74
C ALA A 6 -22.19 15.89 10.82
N ALA A 7 -21.13 15.97 10.02
CA ALA A 7 -20.71 14.90 9.13
C ALA A 7 -20.27 13.66 9.91
N GLU A 8 -19.47 13.81 10.96
CA GLU A 8 -19.04 12.71 11.84
C GLU A 8 -20.24 12.00 12.47
N ARG A 9 -21.24 12.76 12.94
CA ARG A 9 -22.47 12.17 13.49
C ARG A 9 -23.32 11.49 12.43
N ALA A 10 -23.39 12.04 11.21
CA ALA A 10 -24.09 11.42 10.11
C ALA A 10 -23.42 10.09 9.70
N VAL A 11 -22.10 10.10 9.57
CA VAL A 11 -21.27 8.91 9.29
C VAL A 11 -21.42 7.87 10.39
N SER A 12 -21.30 8.25 11.65
CA SER A 12 -21.47 7.33 12.79
C SER A 12 -22.86 6.68 12.83
N ARG A 13 -23.89 7.37 12.35
CA ARG A 13 -25.28 6.89 12.34
C ARG A 13 -25.68 6.16 11.05
N SER A 14 -24.87 6.21 9.99
CA SER A 14 -25.21 5.62 8.69
C SER A 14 -25.16 4.09 8.69
N GLY A 15 -24.44 3.50 9.64
CA GLY A 15 -24.15 2.07 9.65
C GLY A 15 -23.09 1.65 8.62
N ASP A 16 -22.54 2.60 7.87
CA ASP A 16 -21.41 2.38 6.96
C ASP A 16 -20.13 2.25 7.78
N ARG A 17 -19.60 1.03 7.85
CA ARG A 17 -18.36 0.70 8.55
C ARG A 17 -17.10 1.33 7.93
N TRP A 18 -17.21 1.89 6.72
CA TRP A 18 -16.08 2.44 5.97
C TRP A 18 -16.06 3.95 5.92
N ALA A 19 -17.22 4.59 6.07
CA ALA A 19 -17.31 6.04 5.98
C ALA A 19 -16.45 6.72 7.04
N ALA A 20 -15.78 7.80 6.64
CA ALA A 20 -14.87 8.57 7.48
C ALA A 20 -14.99 10.06 7.17
N VAL A 21 -14.66 10.89 8.15
CA VAL A 21 -14.51 12.33 7.98
C VAL A 21 -13.07 12.67 8.33
N TYR A 22 -12.43 13.44 7.46
CA TYR A 22 -11.05 13.89 7.61
C TYR A 22 -11.05 15.40 7.79
N SER A 23 -10.18 15.91 8.66
CA SER A 23 -9.84 17.33 8.60
C SER A 23 -9.15 17.65 7.26
N SER A 24 -9.04 18.93 6.92
CA SER A 24 -8.33 19.34 5.71
C SER A 24 -6.85 18.90 5.72
N GLY A 25 -6.21 18.93 6.90
CA GLY A 25 -4.84 18.46 7.10
C GLY A 25 -4.73 16.94 6.92
N ASP A 26 -5.56 16.17 7.63
CA ASP A 26 -5.56 14.69 7.54
C ASP A 26 -5.83 14.21 6.11
N TYR A 27 -6.74 14.88 5.40
CA TYR A 27 -7.05 14.53 4.02
C TYR A 27 -5.88 14.87 3.08
N ALA A 28 -5.19 15.99 3.30
CA ALA A 28 -4.00 16.33 2.53
C ALA A 28 -2.88 15.29 2.73
N GLU A 29 -2.64 14.83 3.96
CA GLU A 29 -1.69 13.75 4.24
C GLU A 29 -2.12 12.42 3.60
N PHE A 30 -3.41 12.10 3.63
CA PHE A 30 -3.95 10.94 2.95
C PHE A 30 -3.71 11.00 1.43
N GLN A 31 -3.91 12.16 0.82
CA GLN A 31 -3.61 12.38 -0.60
C GLN A 31 -2.10 12.26 -0.89
N GLU A 32 -1.22 12.83 -0.06
CA GLU A 32 0.23 12.64 -0.19
C GLU A 32 0.59 11.15 -0.15
N ALA A 33 0.00 10.38 0.77
CA ALA A 33 0.23 8.94 0.85
C ALA A 33 -0.23 8.20 -0.41
N LEU A 34 -1.35 8.59 -1.03
CA LEU A 34 -1.80 8.03 -2.32
C LEU A 34 -0.91 8.43 -3.49
N ASP A 35 -0.30 9.62 -3.45
CA ASP A 35 0.75 10.03 -4.38
C ASP A 35 2.07 9.28 -4.13
N GLY A 36 2.10 8.40 -3.12
CA GLY A 36 3.28 7.65 -2.73
C GLY A 36 4.31 8.53 -2.06
N GLU A 37 3.91 9.66 -1.50
CA GLU A 37 4.74 10.59 -0.76
C GLU A 37 4.39 10.59 0.73
N TYR A 38 5.31 11.09 1.55
CA TYR A 38 5.03 11.44 2.94
C TYR A 38 5.98 12.56 3.37
N THR A 39 5.62 13.31 4.39
CA THR A 39 6.53 14.28 5.01
C THR A 39 7.33 13.62 6.13
N GLY A 40 8.64 13.85 6.18
CA GLY A 40 9.50 13.37 7.27
C GLY A 40 10.99 13.47 6.99
N VAL A 41 11.81 12.70 7.72
CA VAL A 41 13.28 12.74 7.62
C VAL A 41 13.91 11.58 6.85
N GLY A 42 13.13 10.55 6.50
CA GLY A 42 13.54 9.45 5.61
C GLY A 42 14.30 8.32 6.29
N LEU A 43 13.86 7.95 7.49
CA LEU A 43 14.36 6.78 8.21
C LEU A 43 13.20 5.89 8.66
N TRP A 44 13.49 4.61 8.87
CA TRP A 44 12.61 3.66 9.51
C TRP A 44 13.21 3.26 10.84
N ALA A 45 12.36 3.11 11.84
CA ALA A 45 12.76 2.73 13.18
C ALA A 45 11.99 1.48 13.63
N ARG A 46 12.58 0.76 14.58
CA ARG A 46 11.89 -0.28 15.35
C ARG A 46 12.18 -0.09 16.82
N ARG A 47 11.28 -0.60 17.66
CA ARG A 47 11.58 -0.78 19.08
C ARG A 47 12.29 -2.11 19.30
N GLY A 48 13.48 -2.06 19.88
CA GLY A 48 14.21 -3.22 20.35
C GLY A 48 13.55 -3.84 21.60
N ARG A 49 13.95 -5.06 21.95
CA ARG A 49 13.45 -5.74 23.16
C ARG A 49 13.86 -5.01 24.45
N ASP A 50 14.96 -4.26 24.40
CA ASP A 50 15.47 -3.39 25.46
C ASP A 50 14.73 -2.05 25.56
N GLY A 51 13.72 -1.80 24.71
CA GLY A 51 12.95 -0.55 24.69
C GLY A 51 13.59 0.57 23.90
N ARG A 52 14.81 0.38 23.37
CA ARG A 52 15.49 1.39 22.56
C ARG A 52 14.92 1.46 21.16
N ILE A 53 14.96 2.65 20.58
CA ILE A 53 14.54 2.85 19.19
C ILE A 53 15.77 2.74 18.30
N GLU A 54 15.77 1.75 17.42
CA GLU A 54 16.86 1.47 16.48
C GLU A 54 16.44 1.82 15.06
N VAL A 55 17.30 2.54 14.34
CA VAL A 55 17.14 2.81 12.91
C VAL A 55 17.35 1.52 12.12
N THR A 56 16.31 1.06 11.43
CA THR A 56 16.35 -0.18 10.64
C THR A 56 16.70 0.06 9.18
N ARG A 57 16.37 1.24 8.66
CA ARG A 57 16.64 1.65 7.27
C ARG A 57 16.75 3.17 7.21
N VAL A 58 17.54 3.66 6.27
CA VAL A 58 17.62 5.09 5.92
C VAL A 58 17.48 5.18 4.42
N ARG A 59 16.63 6.09 3.93
CA ARG A 59 16.40 6.23 2.49
C ARG A 59 17.50 7.06 1.86
N SER A 60 18.04 6.58 0.75
CA SER A 60 18.99 7.35 -0.07
C SER A 60 18.38 8.69 -0.49
N GLY A 61 19.19 9.75 -0.50
CA GLY A 61 18.75 11.11 -0.84
C GLY A 61 17.84 11.80 0.19
N SER A 62 17.56 11.18 1.34
CA SER A 62 16.78 11.81 2.41
C SER A 62 17.60 12.74 3.31
N PRO A 63 16.96 13.64 4.09
CA PRO A 63 17.63 14.43 5.12
C PRO A 63 18.45 13.57 6.09
N ALA A 64 17.92 12.43 6.54
CA ALA A 64 18.62 11.50 7.43
C ALA A 64 19.88 10.91 6.77
N ALA A 65 19.81 10.53 5.49
CA ALA A 65 20.98 10.04 4.76
C ALA A 65 22.04 11.14 4.56
N GLY A 66 21.62 12.35 4.19
CA GLY A 66 22.51 13.50 4.02
C GLY A 66 23.27 13.86 5.30
N ALA A 67 22.66 13.62 6.46
CA ALA A 67 23.29 13.83 7.75
C ALA A 67 24.09 12.63 8.30
N GLY A 68 24.21 11.54 7.52
CA GLY A 68 25.05 10.40 7.86
C GLY A 68 24.45 9.44 8.91
N ILE A 69 23.14 9.50 9.14
CA ILE A 69 22.41 8.48 9.92
C ILE A 69 22.46 7.16 9.16
N ARG A 70 22.64 6.06 9.88
CA ARG A 70 22.79 4.71 9.30
C ARG A 70 21.90 3.70 10.03
N ARG A 71 21.64 2.58 9.36
CA ARG A 71 21.05 1.41 10.00
C ARG A 71 21.90 0.99 11.21
N GLY A 72 21.23 0.67 12.32
CA GLY A 72 21.84 0.31 13.59
C GLY A 72 22.07 1.50 14.53
N ASP A 73 21.89 2.74 14.07
CA ASP A 73 21.93 3.90 14.96
C ASP A 73 20.75 3.86 15.94
N GLY A 74 20.99 4.27 17.19
CA GLY A 74 19.96 4.44 18.20
C GLY A 74 19.38 5.85 18.15
N LEU A 75 18.07 5.97 17.94
CA LEU A 75 17.34 7.23 18.11
C LEU A 75 17.04 7.41 19.61
N ARG A 76 17.62 8.44 20.22
CA ARG A 76 17.54 8.72 21.66
C ARG A 76 16.50 9.78 21.98
N SER A 77 16.39 10.80 21.14
CA SER A 77 15.40 11.87 21.31
C SER A 77 14.94 12.49 19.99
N VAL A 78 13.75 13.08 20.01
CA VAL A 78 13.18 13.92 18.95
C VAL A 78 12.70 15.22 19.62
N ASP A 79 13.18 16.36 19.17
CA ASP A 79 12.90 17.70 19.72
C ASP A 79 13.07 17.77 21.26
N GLY A 80 14.15 17.15 21.74
CA GLY A 80 14.48 17.08 23.17
C GLY A 80 13.69 16.04 23.97
N ARG A 81 12.62 15.46 23.40
CA ARG A 81 11.84 14.39 24.03
C ARG A 81 12.56 13.05 23.90
N ALA A 82 12.85 12.38 25.01
CA ALA A 82 13.41 11.03 25.00
C ALA A 82 12.40 10.04 24.40
N VAL A 83 12.88 9.14 23.52
CA VAL A 83 12.01 8.19 22.80
C VAL A 83 12.12 6.74 23.28
N GLU A 84 13.00 6.46 24.25
CA GLU A 84 13.12 5.12 24.83
C GLU A 84 11.81 4.71 25.53
N GLY A 85 11.36 3.50 25.26
CA GLY A 85 10.11 2.98 25.81
C GLY A 85 8.83 3.46 25.12
N LEU A 86 8.90 4.46 24.24
CA LEU A 86 7.74 4.90 23.46
C LEU A 86 7.31 3.83 22.45
N PRO A 87 6.01 3.76 22.10
CA PRO A 87 5.54 3.05 20.92
C PRO A 87 6.24 3.59 19.67
N VAL A 88 6.64 2.70 18.75
CA VAL A 88 7.31 3.12 17.51
C VAL A 88 6.44 4.07 16.67
N THR A 89 5.12 3.91 16.73
CA THR A 89 4.14 4.76 16.04
C THR A 89 4.22 6.20 16.51
N GLU A 90 4.34 6.43 17.83
CA GLU A 90 4.50 7.76 18.39
C GLU A 90 5.82 8.40 17.95
N VAL A 91 6.90 7.61 17.92
CA VAL A 91 8.21 8.11 17.45
C VAL A 91 8.16 8.49 15.98
N VAL A 92 7.51 7.69 15.14
CA VAL A 92 7.30 8.02 13.73
C VAL A 92 6.50 9.31 13.60
N SER A 93 5.45 9.49 14.40
CA SER A 93 4.62 10.69 14.38
C SER A 93 5.42 11.96 14.74
N LEU A 94 6.30 11.89 15.75
CA LEU A 94 7.21 13.01 16.08
C LEU A 94 8.16 13.36 14.91
N LEU A 95 8.72 12.34 14.24
CA LEU A 95 9.62 12.53 13.11
C LEU A 95 8.93 13.16 11.89
N ARG A 96 7.64 12.89 11.72
CA ARG A 96 6.80 13.47 10.66
C ARG A 96 6.20 14.82 11.04
N GLY A 97 6.01 15.04 12.35
CA GLY A 97 5.42 16.26 12.90
C GLY A 97 3.90 16.28 12.81
N ASP A 98 3.24 15.12 12.75
CA ASP A 98 1.78 15.00 12.55
C ASP A 98 0.99 15.80 13.61
N ALA A 99 1.44 15.77 14.87
CA ALA A 99 0.75 16.47 15.96
C ALA A 99 0.78 18.00 15.87
N GLU A 100 1.64 18.56 15.01
CA GLU A 100 1.82 20.01 14.81
C GLU A 100 1.51 20.43 13.37
N ASP A 101 0.95 19.53 12.55
CA ASP A 101 0.73 19.73 11.10
C ASP A 101 2.02 20.24 10.41
N ALA A 102 3.18 19.70 10.80
CA ALA A 102 4.46 20.26 10.42
C ALA A 102 4.76 20.01 8.93
N ALA A 103 4.71 21.07 8.13
CA ALA A 103 5.02 21.00 6.70
C ALA A 103 6.48 20.59 6.41
N ALA A 104 6.73 20.13 5.18
CA ALA A 104 8.08 19.97 4.66
C ALA A 104 8.86 21.29 4.77
N GLY A 105 10.14 21.18 5.14
CA GLY A 105 11.02 22.31 5.45
C GLY A 105 11.07 22.68 6.93
N THR A 106 10.15 22.20 7.77
CA THR A 106 10.22 22.43 9.23
C THR A 106 11.42 21.70 9.86
N PRO A 107 12.11 22.30 10.85
CA PRO A 107 13.22 21.65 11.52
C PRO A 107 12.75 20.58 12.51
N VAL A 108 13.60 19.58 12.74
CA VAL A 108 13.46 18.57 13.79
C VAL A 108 14.85 18.21 14.34
N VAL A 109 14.99 18.22 15.66
CA VAL A 109 16.26 17.93 16.34
C VAL A 109 16.28 16.48 16.78
N LEU A 110 17.19 15.69 16.23
CA LEU A 110 17.36 14.28 16.58
C LEU A 110 18.57 14.09 17.48
N GLY A 111 18.38 13.38 18.59
CA GLY A 111 19.47 12.81 19.37
C GLY A 111 19.79 11.40 18.88
N ILE A 112 20.99 11.17 18.37
CA ILE A 112 21.44 9.90 17.81
C ILE A 112 22.60 9.30 18.63
N GLY A 113 22.63 7.97 18.73
CA GLY A 113 23.74 7.21 19.30
C GLY A 113 24.28 6.14 18.36
N ARG A 114 25.61 5.98 18.34
CA ARG A 114 26.31 4.89 17.61
C ARG A 114 27.50 4.43 18.45
N GLY A 115 27.42 3.22 18.99
CA GLY A 115 28.37 2.76 20.01
C GLY A 115 28.37 3.71 21.20
N ASP A 116 29.56 4.14 21.63
CA ASP A 116 29.73 5.07 22.76
C ASP A 116 29.52 6.55 22.37
N ARG A 117 29.39 6.84 21.08
CA ARG A 117 29.17 8.21 20.59
C ARG A 117 27.69 8.57 20.67
N ALA A 118 27.40 9.74 21.23
CA ALA A 118 26.09 10.39 21.16
C ALA A 118 26.23 11.82 20.63
N TRP A 119 25.30 12.25 19.78
CA TRP A 119 25.27 13.61 19.24
C TRP A 119 23.85 14.02 18.88
N SER A 120 23.64 15.32 18.77
CA SER A 120 22.39 15.89 18.25
C SER A 120 22.62 16.51 16.89
N LEU A 121 21.61 16.47 16.04
CA LEU A 121 21.61 17.14 14.75
C LEU A 121 20.22 17.69 14.44
N THR A 122 20.18 18.82 13.73
CA THR A 122 18.95 19.36 13.19
C THR A 122 18.80 18.88 11.76
N LEU A 123 17.69 18.19 11.48
CA LEU A 123 17.24 17.88 10.12
C LEU A 123 16.10 18.82 9.76
N HIS A 124 15.85 18.96 8.46
CA HIS A 124 14.63 19.59 7.97
C HIS A 124 13.77 18.48 7.36
N ARG A 125 12.49 18.45 7.70
CA ARG A 125 11.54 17.52 7.09
C ARG A 125 11.50 17.79 5.59
N ALA A 126 11.30 16.75 4.79
CA ALA A 126 11.15 16.86 3.35
C ALA A 126 9.95 16.04 2.91
N ARG A 127 9.47 16.29 1.69
CA ARG A 127 8.57 15.37 0.99
C ARG A 127 9.37 14.21 0.44
N LEU A 128 8.87 13.01 0.69
CA LEU A 128 9.66 11.81 0.62
C LEU A 128 8.86 10.68 -0.05
N SER A 129 9.36 10.11 -1.14
CA SER A 129 8.66 9.04 -1.88
C SER A 129 8.81 7.64 -1.26
N THR A 130 7.71 6.89 -1.21
CA THR A 130 7.66 5.47 -0.88
C THR A 130 8.07 4.63 -2.09
N ASP A 131 8.59 3.44 -1.84
CA ASP A 131 8.80 2.43 -2.89
C ASP A 131 7.65 1.41 -2.81
N PRO A 132 6.47 1.70 -3.41
CA PRO A 132 5.29 0.84 -3.28
C PRO A 132 5.49 -0.52 -3.95
N VAL A 133 6.39 -0.59 -4.95
CA VAL A 133 6.67 -1.79 -5.74
C VAL A 133 8.12 -2.19 -5.55
N THR A 134 8.35 -3.43 -5.12
CA THR A 134 9.68 -4.01 -4.97
C THR A 134 9.80 -5.31 -5.75
N VAL A 135 10.97 -5.56 -6.31
CA VAL A 135 11.23 -6.76 -7.12
C VAL A 135 12.35 -7.57 -6.48
N THR A 136 12.10 -8.86 -6.27
CA THR A 136 13.11 -9.82 -5.81
C THR A 136 13.11 -11.05 -6.71
N ARG A 137 14.22 -11.80 -6.68
CA ARG A 137 14.40 -13.05 -7.44
C ARG A 137 14.92 -14.11 -6.48
N PRO A 138 14.02 -14.72 -5.68
CA PRO A 138 14.42 -15.66 -4.64
C PRO A 138 15.05 -16.93 -5.23
N VAL A 139 14.56 -17.36 -6.40
CA VAL A 139 15.04 -18.54 -7.13
C VAL A 139 15.20 -18.22 -8.63
N PRO A 140 16.04 -18.97 -9.37
CA PRO A 140 16.14 -18.85 -10.81
C PRO A 140 14.79 -19.04 -11.51
N GLY A 141 14.50 -18.24 -12.53
CA GLY A 141 13.26 -18.34 -13.32
C GLY A 141 12.01 -17.73 -12.66
N VAL A 142 12.11 -17.14 -11.47
CA VAL A 142 10.98 -16.48 -10.79
C VAL A 142 11.31 -15.04 -10.42
N ALA A 143 10.40 -14.13 -10.78
CA ALA A 143 10.41 -12.74 -10.32
C ALA A 143 9.23 -12.51 -9.37
N VAL A 144 9.53 -12.11 -8.13
CA VAL A 144 8.51 -11.69 -7.16
C VAL A 144 8.38 -10.18 -7.23
N VAL A 145 7.22 -9.71 -7.71
CA VAL A 145 6.84 -8.30 -7.75
C VAL A 145 5.88 -8.06 -6.60
N ARG A 146 6.39 -7.46 -5.52
CA ARG A 146 5.57 -7.12 -4.36
C ARG A 146 5.03 -5.70 -4.50
N VAL A 147 3.71 -5.57 -4.37
CA VAL A 147 3.01 -4.27 -4.33
C VAL A 147 2.48 -4.06 -2.93
N ALA A 148 3.07 -3.14 -2.18
CA ALA A 148 2.69 -2.86 -0.79
C ALA A 148 1.41 -2.01 -0.68
N ALA A 149 1.19 -1.11 -1.64
CA ALA A 149 -0.01 -0.28 -1.77
C ALA A 149 -0.14 0.19 -3.22
N PHE A 150 -1.35 0.55 -3.65
CA PHE A 150 -1.60 1.15 -4.96
C PHE A 150 -1.50 2.67 -4.88
N THR A 151 -0.28 3.18 -4.82
CA THR A 151 -0.01 4.62 -4.92
C THR A 151 0.27 5.01 -6.37
N LYS A 152 0.27 6.30 -6.66
CA LYS A 152 0.58 6.84 -7.99
C LYS A 152 1.89 6.27 -8.54
N GLY A 153 1.84 5.77 -9.78
CA GLY A 153 2.98 5.17 -10.46
C GLY A 153 3.20 3.67 -10.16
N SER A 154 2.42 3.07 -9.27
CA SER A 154 2.51 1.62 -8.98
C SER A 154 2.31 0.77 -10.22
N ALA A 155 1.33 1.10 -11.06
CA ALA A 155 1.04 0.37 -12.28
C ALA A 155 2.19 0.40 -13.29
N GLU A 156 2.84 1.56 -13.44
CA GLU A 156 4.01 1.70 -14.30
C GLU A 156 5.18 0.88 -13.77
N ALA A 157 5.45 0.96 -12.46
CA ALA A 157 6.52 0.19 -11.82
C ALA A 157 6.30 -1.33 -11.95
N VAL A 158 5.07 -1.82 -11.80
CA VAL A 158 4.74 -3.24 -12.05
C VAL A 158 4.96 -3.60 -13.51
N ARG A 159 4.46 -2.78 -14.44
CA ARG A 159 4.64 -3.02 -15.89
C ARG A 159 6.12 -3.06 -16.27
N ASP A 160 6.93 -2.17 -15.70
CA ASP A 160 8.38 -2.17 -15.87
C ASP A 160 9.05 -3.42 -15.32
N ALA A 161 8.64 -3.86 -14.12
CA ALA A 161 9.15 -5.10 -13.52
C ALA A 161 8.86 -6.32 -14.41
N VAL A 162 7.64 -6.41 -14.94
CA VAL A 162 7.22 -7.46 -15.86
C VAL A 162 8.00 -7.39 -17.17
N ARG A 163 8.14 -6.21 -17.79
CA ARG A 163 8.92 -6.06 -19.03
C ARG A 163 10.40 -6.44 -18.87
N ARG A 164 11.02 -6.08 -17.75
CA ARG A 164 12.44 -6.35 -17.46
C ARG A 164 12.70 -7.78 -16.97
N ALA A 165 11.65 -8.56 -16.69
CA ALA A 165 11.81 -9.97 -16.38
C ALA A 165 12.33 -10.71 -17.64
N PRO A 166 13.37 -11.56 -17.53
CA PRO A 166 13.84 -12.34 -18.66
C PRO A 166 12.72 -13.18 -19.30
N ALA A 167 12.86 -13.51 -20.58
CA ALA A 167 11.96 -14.48 -21.21
C ALA A 167 11.97 -15.81 -20.44
N GLY A 168 10.81 -16.48 -20.34
CA GLY A 168 10.64 -17.71 -19.55
C GLY A 168 10.59 -17.49 -18.02
N THR A 169 10.71 -16.25 -17.52
CA THR A 169 10.55 -15.99 -16.08
C THR A 169 9.07 -15.94 -15.69
N GLY A 170 8.66 -16.78 -14.74
CA GLY A 170 7.36 -16.70 -14.10
C GLY A 170 7.28 -15.51 -13.13
N VAL A 171 6.08 -14.93 -13.00
CA VAL A 171 5.84 -13.78 -12.12
C VAL A 171 5.01 -14.20 -10.93
N VAL A 172 5.48 -13.86 -9.73
CA VAL A 172 4.67 -13.87 -8.51
C VAL A 172 4.31 -12.41 -8.19
N LEU A 173 3.03 -12.08 -8.27
CA LEU A 173 2.51 -10.79 -7.82
C LEU A 173 2.13 -10.92 -6.34
N ASP A 174 2.93 -10.35 -5.45
CA ASP A 174 2.72 -10.44 -4.00
C ASP A 174 1.92 -9.24 -3.49
N LEU A 175 0.65 -9.48 -3.14
CA LEU A 175 -0.31 -8.51 -2.61
C LEU A 175 -0.61 -8.74 -1.11
N ARG A 176 0.19 -9.56 -0.42
CA ARG A 176 0.03 -9.82 1.01
C ARG A 176 0.24 -8.55 1.82
N GLY A 177 -0.69 -8.27 2.73
CA GLY A 177 -0.72 -7.05 3.53
C GLY A 177 -1.00 -5.76 2.76
N ASN A 178 -1.37 -5.83 1.48
CA ASN A 178 -1.72 -4.66 0.68
C ASN A 178 -3.18 -4.25 0.95
N SER A 179 -3.37 -3.14 1.65
CA SER A 179 -4.70 -2.66 2.04
C SER A 179 -5.48 -1.94 0.91
N GLY A 180 -4.94 -1.90 -0.31
CA GLY A 180 -5.52 -1.22 -1.46
C GLY A 180 -4.79 0.07 -1.82
N GLY A 181 -5.56 1.12 -2.11
CA GLY A 181 -5.07 2.40 -2.62
C GLY A 181 -5.93 2.87 -3.81
N LEU A 182 -5.30 3.57 -4.75
CA LEU A 182 -5.95 4.10 -5.93
C LEU A 182 -6.52 2.98 -6.81
N VAL A 183 -7.84 2.99 -7.03
CA VAL A 183 -8.54 2.06 -7.92
C VAL A 183 -7.98 2.13 -9.35
N THR A 184 -7.65 3.34 -9.81
CA THR A 184 -7.05 3.58 -11.14
C THR A 184 -5.70 2.88 -11.30
N GLU A 185 -4.87 2.87 -10.26
CA GLU A 185 -3.58 2.17 -10.24
C GLU A 185 -3.77 0.64 -10.24
N ALA A 186 -4.75 0.12 -9.50
CA ALA A 186 -5.07 -1.32 -9.53
C ALA A 186 -5.58 -1.77 -10.91
N VAL A 187 -6.49 -1.02 -11.53
CA VAL A 187 -6.98 -1.29 -12.91
C VAL A 187 -5.85 -1.21 -13.94
N SER A 188 -4.98 -0.20 -13.80
CA SER A 188 -3.82 -0.03 -14.68
C SER A 188 -2.78 -1.13 -14.47
N THR A 189 -2.64 -1.64 -13.25
CA THR A 189 -1.81 -2.81 -12.92
C THR A 189 -2.38 -4.08 -13.56
N ALA A 190 -3.70 -4.27 -13.56
CA ALA A 190 -4.33 -5.38 -14.28
C ALA A 190 -3.95 -5.39 -15.77
N SER A 191 -3.83 -4.20 -16.36
CA SER A 191 -3.41 -4.01 -17.76
C SER A 191 -1.95 -4.40 -18.04
N ALA A 192 -1.13 -4.67 -17.01
CA ALA A 192 0.20 -5.27 -17.21
C ALA A 192 0.12 -6.77 -17.53
N PHE A 193 -0.99 -7.42 -17.17
CA PHE A 193 -1.17 -8.87 -17.27
C PHE A 193 -2.35 -9.29 -18.16
N LEU A 194 -3.16 -8.33 -18.60
CA LEU A 194 -4.35 -8.55 -19.43
C LEU A 194 -4.22 -7.77 -20.74
N ASP A 195 -4.73 -8.34 -21.83
CA ASP A 195 -4.87 -7.66 -23.12
C ASP A 195 -6.29 -7.06 -23.27
N GLY A 196 -6.63 -6.16 -22.35
CA GLY A 196 -7.95 -5.57 -22.25
C GLY A 196 -9.01 -6.42 -21.55
N GLY A 197 -10.25 -5.92 -21.59
CA GLY A 197 -11.42 -6.56 -20.99
C GLY A 197 -11.79 -6.04 -19.59
N LEU A 198 -12.89 -6.57 -19.05
CA LEU A 198 -13.47 -6.13 -17.79
C LEU A 198 -12.56 -6.48 -16.60
N VAL A 199 -12.30 -5.49 -15.73
CA VAL A 199 -11.59 -5.67 -14.45
C VAL A 199 -12.59 -5.73 -13.30
N ALA A 200 -13.55 -4.81 -13.27
CA ALA A 200 -14.62 -4.80 -12.27
C ALA A 200 -15.79 -3.97 -12.75
N THR A 201 -16.98 -4.24 -12.21
CA THR A 201 -18.10 -3.29 -12.25
C THR A 201 -18.31 -2.69 -10.88
N TYR A 202 -18.88 -1.49 -10.81
CA TYR A 202 -19.30 -0.88 -9.55
C TYR A 202 -20.56 -0.06 -9.77
N ASP A 203 -21.42 -0.02 -8.76
CA ASP A 203 -22.63 0.80 -8.76
C ASP A 203 -22.37 2.14 -8.09
N VAL A 204 -22.85 3.25 -8.67
CA VAL A 204 -22.97 4.54 -7.99
C VAL A 204 -24.38 5.04 -8.20
N ASP A 205 -25.13 5.26 -7.12
CA ASP A 205 -26.52 5.75 -7.16
C ASP A 205 -27.44 4.98 -8.12
N GLY A 206 -27.28 3.65 -8.17
CA GLY A 206 -28.05 2.75 -9.05
C GLY A 206 -27.59 2.72 -10.51
N ALA A 207 -26.53 3.46 -10.88
CA ALA A 207 -25.89 3.39 -12.18
C ALA A 207 -24.66 2.46 -12.14
N GLN A 208 -24.75 1.33 -12.85
CA GLN A 208 -23.61 0.45 -13.10
C GLN A 208 -22.54 1.17 -13.93
N ARG A 209 -21.29 1.07 -13.49
CA ARG A 209 -20.08 1.49 -14.18
C ARG A 209 -19.16 0.29 -14.36
N ALA A 210 -18.32 0.31 -15.39
CA ALA A 210 -17.39 -0.77 -15.69
C ALA A 210 -15.97 -0.23 -15.86
N LEU A 211 -15.01 -0.88 -15.21
CA LEU A 211 -13.58 -0.60 -15.29
C LEU A 211 -12.95 -1.64 -16.21
N HIS A 212 -12.15 -1.18 -17.16
CA HIS A 212 -11.53 -2.04 -18.17
C HIS A 212 -10.02 -1.92 -18.12
N ALA A 213 -9.34 -3.05 -18.34
CA ALA A 213 -7.92 -3.04 -18.61
C ALA A 213 -7.64 -2.43 -19.99
N ALA A 214 -6.49 -1.79 -20.13
CA ALA A 214 -5.95 -1.43 -21.43
C ALA A 214 -5.33 -2.67 -22.11
N SER A 215 -5.26 -2.64 -23.44
CA SER A 215 -4.59 -3.65 -24.25
C SER A 215 -3.06 -3.56 -24.15
N GLY A 216 -2.37 -4.61 -24.60
CA GLY A 216 -0.92 -4.71 -24.66
C GLY A 216 -0.24 -5.21 -23.38
N GLY A 217 -0.99 -5.86 -22.48
CA GLY A 217 -0.43 -6.56 -21.32
C GLY A 217 0.19 -7.91 -21.67
N ASP A 218 1.01 -8.44 -20.77
CA ASP A 218 1.62 -9.76 -20.92
C ASP A 218 0.64 -10.85 -20.46
N THR A 219 0.03 -11.52 -21.44
CA THR A 219 -0.93 -12.60 -21.21
C THR A 219 -0.29 -13.99 -21.22
N ALA A 220 0.98 -14.11 -21.60
CA ALA A 220 1.62 -15.40 -21.85
C ALA A 220 2.43 -15.89 -20.64
N ARG A 221 3.14 -15.01 -19.93
CA ARG A 221 3.99 -15.43 -18.81
C ARG A 221 3.18 -16.10 -17.69
N PRO A 222 3.66 -17.21 -17.11
CA PRO A 222 3.07 -17.79 -15.90
C PRO A 222 2.93 -16.75 -14.80
N LEU A 223 1.74 -16.67 -14.20
CA LEU A 223 1.41 -15.68 -13.18
C LEU A 223 0.73 -16.35 -11.98
N VAL A 224 1.26 -16.08 -10.80
CA VAL A 224 0.65 -16.42 -9.51
C VAL A 224 0.44 -15.13 -8.72
N VAL A 225 -0.70 -14.99 -8.05
CA VAL A 225 -0.97 -13.88 -7.12
C VAL A 225 -0.93 -14.43 -5.69
N LEU A 226 -0.13 -13.81 -4.83
CA LEU A 226 -0.13 -14.11 -3.39
C LEU A 226 -1.04 -13.13 -2.65
N VAL A 227 -1.90 -13.66 -1.80
CA VAL A 227 -2.84 -12.88 -0.99
C VAL A 227 -2.90 -13.35 0.46
N ASP A 228 -3.35 -12.49 1.36
CA ASP A 228 -3.65 -12.85 2.74
C ASP A 228 -4.84 -12.03 3.28
N GLY A 229 -5.17 -12.22 4.56
CA GLY A 229 -6.23 -11.46 5.22
C GLY A 229 -5.98 -9.94 5.31
N GLY A 230 -4.77 -9.48 4.99
CA GLY A 230 -4.43 -8.06 4.86
C GLY A 230 -4.61 -7.52 3.44
N THR A 231 -4.79 -8.37 2.44
CA THR A 231 -5.16 -7.96 1.08
C THR A 231 -6.59 -7.39 1.08
N MET A 232 -6.76 -6.13 0.71
CA MET A 232 -8.03 -5.40 0.85
C MET A 232 -8.33 -4.49 -0.36
N SER A 233 -9.61 -4.24 -0.63
CA SER A 233 -10.10 -3.16 -1.52
C SER A 233 -9.52 -3.24 -2.95
N ALA A 234 -8.82 -2.23 -3.44
CA ALA A 234 -8.24 -2.22 -4.80
C ALA A 234 -7.35 -3.45 -5.08
N ALA A 235 -6.69 -4.00 -4.05
CA ALA A 235 -5.92 -5.24 -4.18
C ALA A 235 -6.80 -6.46 -4.40
N GLU A 236 -7.97 -6.52 -3.75
CA GLU A 236 -8.97 -7.57 -3.95
C GLU A 236 -9.62 -7.45 -5.34
N MET A 237 -9.85 -6.22 -5.81
CA MET A 237 -10.35 -5.96 -7.17
C MET A 237 -9.38 -6.51 -8.23
N LEU A 238 -8.09 -6.20 -8.12
CA LEU A 238 -7.07 -6.73 -9.03
C LEU A 238 -7.00 -8.26 -8.94
N THR A 239 -6.98 -8.81 -7.72
CA THR A 239 -6.93 -10.26 -7.49
C THR A 239 -8.11 -10.96 -8.16
N GLY A 240 -9.33 -10.49 -7.88
CA GLY A 240 -10.56 -11.05 -8.45
C GLY A 240 -10.59 -10.92 -9.98
N ALA A 241 -10.11 -9.81 -10.54
CA ALA A 241 -10.03 -9.63 -11.99
C ALA A 241 -9.10 -10.64 -12.66
N LEU A 242 -7.92 -10.90 -12.07
CA LEU A 242 -6.96 -11.86 -12.61
C LEU A 242 -7.44 -13.31 -12.42
N GLN A 243 -8.09 -13.61 -11.30
CA GLN A 243 -8.62 -14.94 -10.98
C GLN A 243 -9.81 -15.30 -11.88
N ASP A 244 -10.84 -14.45 -11.93
CA ASP A 244 -12.07 -14.69 -12.70
C ASP A 244 -11.82 -14.83 -14.21
N ARG A 245 -10.73 -14.23 -14.69
CA ARG A 245 -10.32 -14.30 -16.09
C ARG A 245 -9.38 -15.47 -16.37
N GLY A 246 -9.11 -16.32 -15.38
CA GLY A 246 -8.17 -17.44 -15.49
C GLY A 246 -6.74 -17.00 -15.81
N ARG A 247 -6.39 -15.74 -15.53
CA ARG A 247 -5.07 -15.18 -15.88
C ARG A 247 -4.02 -15.58 -14.87
N ALA A 248 -4.39 -15.73 -13.60
CA ALA A 248 -3.47 -16.10 -12.54
C ALA A 248 -4.06 -17.16 -11.62
N VAL A 249 -3.19 -17.97 -11.02
CA VAL A 249 -3.56 -18.80 -9.87
C VAL A 249 -3.38 -17.95 -8.60
N VAL A 250 -4.42 -17.86 -7.79
CA VAL A 250 -4.39 -17.13 -6.51
C VAL A 250 -4.07 -18.10 -5.38
N ILE A 251 -3.02 -17.78 -4.62
CA ILE A 251 -2.51 -18.62 -3.54
C ILE A 251 -2.42 -17.80 -2.24
N GLY A 252 -2.82 -18.37 -1.12
CA GLY A 252 -2.69 -17.72 0.18
C GLY A 252 -3.85 -18.01 1.11
N SER A 253 -4.38 -16.99 1.79
CA SER A 253 -5.61 -17.09 2.57
C SER A 253 -6.70 -16.19 2.01
N ARG A 254 -7.96 -16.39 2.44
CA ARG A 254 -9.06 -15.48 2.12
C ARG A 254 -8.68 -14.02 2.44
N THR A 255 -9.02 -13.12 1.52
CA THR A 255 -8.76 -11.69 1.65
C THR A 255 -9.77 -10.98 2.55
N PHE A 256 -9.56 -9.69 2.81
CA PHE A 256 -10.26 -8.95 3.85
C PHE A 256 -11.78 -8.83 3.64
N GLY A 257 -12.24 -8.59 2.41
CA GLY A 257 -13.64 -8.40 2.05
C GLY A 257 -14.14 -6.96 2.15
N LYS A 258 -13.34 -5.98 1.69
CA LYS A 258 -13.79 -4.60 1.49
C LYS A 258 -14.16 -4.43 0.02
N GLY A 259 -15.45 -4.58 -0.26
CA GLY A 259 -16.00 -4.51 -1.62
C GLY A 259 -16.66 -3.17 -1.93
N SER A 260 -16.53 -2.16 -1.06
CA SER A 260 -17.11 -0.84 -1.24
C SER A 260 -16.21 0.09 -2.05
N VAL A 261 -16.84 1.02 -2.77
CA VAL A 261 -16.19 2.17 -3.40
C VAL A 261 -16.54 3.40 -2.58
N GLN A 262 -15.52 4.14 -2.17
CA GLN A 262 -15.68 5.38 -1.43
C GLN A 262 -15.38 6.57 -2.33
N MET A 263 -16.13 7.66 -2.16
CA MET A 263 -15.85 8.93 -2.83
C MET A 263 -15.67 10.04 -1.79
N PRO A 264 -14.61 10.85 -1.93
CA PRO A 264 -14.43 12.04 -1.11
C PRO A 264 -15.44 13.12 -1.52
N THR A 265 -16.03 13.79 -0.53
CA THR A 265 -16.92 14.94 -0.69
C THR A 265 -16.42 16.08 0.18
N ASP A 266 -16.07 17.20 -0.45
CA ASP A 266 -15.63 18.39 0.27
C ASP A 266 -16.79 19.01 1.06
N LEU A 267 -16.50 19.40 2.30
CA LEU A 267 -17.43 20.07 3.19
C LEU A 267 -17.15 21.59 3.23
N PRO A 268 -18.14 22.44 3.59
CA PRO A 268 -17.98 23.89 3.55
C PRO A 268 -16.86 24.48 4.41
N ASP A 269 -16.38 23.75 5.41
CA ASP A 269 -15.28 24.13 6.30
C ASP A 269 -13.90 23.61 5.83
N GLY A 270 -13.84 22.96 4.66
CA GLY A 270 -12.64 22.38 4.07
C GLY A 270 -12.30 20.97 4.56
N SER A 271 -13.09 20.40 5.49
CA SER A 271 -13.02 18.97 5.82
C SER A 271 -13.57 18.10 4.68
N VAL A 272 -13.26 16.81 4.69
CA VAL A 272 -13.67 15.88 3.63
C VAL A 272 -14.37 14.66 4.21
N ALA A 273 -15.56 14.35 3.70
CA ALA A 273 -16.27 13.11 4.01
C ALA A 273 -15.99 12.06 2.93
N GLU A 274 -15.38 10.93 3.28
CA GLU A 274 -15.32 9.76 2.41
C GLU A 274 -16.53 8.85 2.68
N LEU A 275 -17.46 8.82 1.73
CA LEU A 275 -18.70 8.07 1.85
C LEU A 275 -18.69 6.87 0.90
N THR A 276 -19.21 5.72 1.35
CA THR A 276 -19.46 4.61 0.43
C THR A 276 -20.57 5.02 -0.55
N VAL A 277 -20.22 5.03 -1.83
CA VAL A 277 -21.15 5.34 -2.93
C VAL A 277 -21.63 4.09 -3.65
N GLY A 278 -21.04 2.93 -3.33
CA GLY A 278 -21.16 1.77 -4.17
C GLY A 278 -20.48 0.52 -3.67
N HIS A 279 -20.78 -0.60 -4.34
CA HIS A 279 -20.05 -1.84 -4.20
C HIS A 279 -19.56 -2.30 -5.57
N TYR A 280 -18.34 -2.83 -5.62
CA TYR A 280 -17.81 -3.41 -6.84
C TYR A 280 -18.00 -4.93 -6.89
N ARG A 281 -18.01 -5.44 -8.11
CA ARG A 281 -18.07 -6.87 -8.45
C ARG A 281 -16.93 -7.23 -9.38
N THR A 282 -16.42 -8.44 -9.22
CA THR A 282 -15.41 -9.02 -10.10
C THR A 282 -16.01 -9.35 -11.48
N PRO A 283 -15.21 -9.70 -12.50
CA PRO A 283 -15.71 -9.95 -13.85
C PRO A 283 -16.79 -11.03 -13.98
N LEU A 284 -16.80 -12.06 -13.13
CA LEU A 284 -17.86 -13.08 -13.05
C LEU A 284 -19.05 -12.65 -12.18
N GLY A 285 -19.06 -11.41 -11.69
CA GLY A 285 -20.15 -10.83 -10.90
C GLY A 285 -20.07 -11.12 -9.40
N HIS A 286 -18.97 -11.69 -8.90
CA HIS A 286 -18.82 -12.00 -7.49
C HIS A 286 -18.78 -10.72 -6.64
N ALA A 287 -19.56 -10.70 -5.57
CA ALA A 287 -19.51 -9.63 -4.59
C ALA A 287 -18.36 -9.88 -3.62
N VAL A 288 -17.54 -8.85 -3.38
CA VAL A 288 -16.38 -8.91 -2.48
C VAL A 288 -16.72 -8.46 -1.06
N ASP A 289 -17.68 -7.55 -0.90
CA ASP A 289 -17.96 -6.96 0.41
C ASP A 289 -18.46 -8.01 1.42
N GLY A 290 -17.77 -8.06 2.57
CA GLY A 290 -18.04 -9.03 3.65
C GLY A 290 -17.61 -10.47 3.36
N ARG A 291 -17.09 -10.76 2.16
CA ARG A 291 -16.72 -12.13 1.74
C ARG A 291 -15.25 -12.28 1.41
N GLY A 292 -14.65 -11.26 0.80
CA GLY A 292 -13.32 -11.33 0.23
C GLY A 292 -13.25 -12.23 -1.01
N ILE A 293 -12.04 -12.36 -1.55
CA ILE A 293 -11.64 -13.30 -2.57
C ILE A 293 -11.14 -14.57 -1.88
N THR A 294 -11.64 -15.72 -2.31
CA THR A 294 -11.14 -17.02 -1.86
C THR A 294 -10.03 -17.47 -2.80
N PRO A 295 -8.83 -17.80 -2.29
CA PRO A 295 -7.73 -18.25 -3.15
C PRO A 295 -8.05 -19.59 -3.80
N ASP A 296 -7.47 -19.85 -4.97
CA ASP A 296 -7.54 -21.16 -5.65
C ASP A 296 -6.83 -22.23 -4.82
N LEU A 297 -5.76 -21.84 -4.10
CA LEU A 297 -5.01 -22.73 -3.21
C LEU A 297 -4.72 -22.07 -1.86
N ASP A 298 -5.21 -22.70 -0.79
CA ASP A 298 -4.88 -22.25 0.57
C ASP A 298 -3.42 -22.54 0.90
N ALA A 299 -2.70 -21.50 1.31
CA ALA A 299 -1.33 -21.57 1.77
C ALA A 299 -1.09 -20.55 2.88
N GLY A 300 -0.81 -21.02 4.10
CA GLY A 300 -0.35 -20.19 5.20
C GLY A 300 1.09 -19.70 5.00
N ALA A 301 1.96 -19.97 5.98
CA ALA A 301 3.34 -19.47 5.97
C ALA A 301 4.19 -19.89 4.74
N GLY A 302 3.81 -20.96 4.02
CA GLY A 302 4.52 -21.49 2.85
C GLY A 302 3.95 -21.08 1.49
N ALA A 303 3.28 -19.92 1.40
CA ALA A 303 2.62 -19.48 0.17
C ALA A 303 3.59 -19.22 -0.99
N LEU A 304 4.78 -18.69 -0.71
CA LEU A 304 5.77 -18.38 -1.74
C LEU A 304 6.36 -19.66 -2.35
N GLU A 305 6.73 -20.63 -1.52
CA GLU A 305 7.27 -21.91 -1.96
C GLU A 305 6.24 -22.68 -2.80
N ARG A 306 4.95 -22.58 -2.45
CA ARG A 306 3.88 -23.13 -3.27
C ARG A 306 3.69 -22.39 -4.59
N ALA A 307 3.78 -21.06 -4.59
CA ALA A 307 3.73 -20.28 -5.83
C ALA A 307 4.87 -20.65 -6.78
N GLU A 308 6.08 -20.80 -6.28
CA GLU A 308 7.23 -21.28 -7.05
C GLU A 308 6.94 -22.66 -7.66
N THR A 309 6.39 -23.59 -6.87
CA THR A 309 5.99 -24.92 -7.36
C THR A 309 4.91 -24.84 -8.43
N VAL A 310 3.86 -24.05 -8.23
CA VAL A 310 2.77 -23.87 -9.20
C VAL A 310 3.28 -23.29 -10.52
N LEU A 311 4.19 -22.30 -10.46
CA LEU A 311 4.80 -21.72 -11.66
C LEU A 311 5.52 -22.77 -12.51
N THR A 312 6.18 -23.77 -11.89
CA THR A 312 6.82 -24.86 -12.66
C THR A 312 5.80 -25.73 -13.41
N GLY A 313 4.57 -25.85 -12.91
CA GLY A 313 3.50 -26.62 -13.52
C GLY A 313 2.69 -25.86 -14.57
N LEU A 314 2.70 -24.52 -14.55
CA LEU A 314 2.02 -23.68 -15.53
C LEU A 314 2.71 -23.67 -16.91
N GLY A 315 3.93 -24.24 -17.00
CA GLY A 315 4.69 -24.38 -18.25
C GLY A 315 5.34 -23.09 -18.73
N ASP A 316 6.20 -23.20 -19.76
CA ASP A 316 6.70 -22.02 -20.46
C ASP A 316 5.57 -21.37 -21.28
N PRO A 317 5.58 -20.02 -21.46
CA PRO A 317 4.65 -19.37 -22.37
C PRO A 317 4.76 -20.02 -23.76
N SER A 318 3.65 -20.58 -24.25
CA SER A 318 3.55 -21.17 -25.60
C SER A 318 3.79 -20.15 -26.70
#